data_AF-G2PYN3-F1
#
_entry.id   AF-G2PYN3-F1
#
_cell.length_a   1.000
_cell.length_b   1.000
_cell.length_c   1.000
_cell.angle_alpha   90.00
_cell.angle_beta   90.00
_cell.angle_gamma   90.00
#
_symmetry.space_group_name_H-M   'P 1'
#
loop_
_entity.id
_entity.type
_entity.pdbx_description
1 polymer ?
#
loop_
_entity_poly.entity_id
_entity_poly.type
_entity_poly.pdbx_seq_one_letter_code
_entity_poly.pdbx_strand_id
1 'polypeptide(L)'
;MDYKVEIIKLSEEDGGGYIAIVPKLPGCISDGNTPQEALENVQDAIKCWIETAKEKGLPIPSPEEYKEDYKEEYSGRLVLRIPKSLHKRLAQEAKKEGVSLNSFIQHLISYALGCRDNDLSKMLKQPYIIPPVISEDLNILESGEKRKTKT
;
A
#
# COMPACT_ATOMS: atom_id res chain seq x y z
N MET A 1 18.55 20.61 13.66
CA MET A 1 17.15 20.57 13.21
C MET A 1 16.98 19.19 12.64
N ASP A 2 16.28 18.33 13.35
CA ASP A 2 16.48 16.90 13.23
C ASP A 2 15.33 16.30 12.42
N TYR A 3 15.41 16.44 11.09
CA TYR A 3 14.47 15.79 10.18
C TYR A 3 14.90 14.33 9.96
N LYS A 4 13.94 13.40 9.96
CA LYS A 4 14.19 12.02 9.49
C LYS A 4 14.47 12.05 7.99
N VAL A 5 15.54 11.35 7.64
CA VAL A 5 16.01 11.14 6.28
C VAL A 5 15.76 9.68 5.92
N GLU A 6 15.16 9.44 4.78
CA GLU A 6 15.03 8.11 4.19
C GLU A 6 16.14 7.92 3.15
N ILE A 7 16.91 6.84 3.28
CA ILE A 7 17.98 6.49 2.33
C ILE A 7 17.49 5.33 1.46
N ILE A 8 17.47 5.56 0.15
CA ILE A 8 17.06 4.59 -0.87
C ILE A 8 18.29 4.24 -1.69
N LYS A 9 18.57 2.94 -1.82
CA LYS A 9 19.63 2.48 -2.71
C LYS A 9 19.11 2.44 -4.15
N LEU A 10 19.83 3.06 -5.07
CA LEU A 10 19.52 3.00 -6.49
C LEU A 10 20.03 1.70 -7.12
N SER A 11 19.29 1.24 -8.12
CA SER A 11 19.71 0.15 -9.01
C SER A 11 20.86 0.63 -9.92
N GLU A 12 21.61 -0.29 -10.51
CA GLU A 12 22.67 0.09 -11.46
C GLU A 12 22.11 0.73 -12.74
N GLU A 13 20.87 0.42 -13.12
CA GLU A 13 20.17 1.03 -14.26
C GLU A 13 19.79 2.50 -14.00
N ASP A 14 19.56 2.88 -12.74
CA ASP A 14 19.24 4.24 -12.31
C ASP A 14 20.49 5.08 -11.97
N GLY A 15 21.69 4.58 -12.33
CA GLY A 15 22.97 5.27 -12.09
C GLY A 15 23.73 4.82 -10.83
N GLY A 16 23.16 3.90 -10.05
CA GLY A 16 23.76 3.40 -8.81
C GLY A 16 23.81 4.44 -7.69
N GLY A 17 24.37 4.05 -6.54
CA GLY A 17 24.50 4.94 -5.37
C GLY A 17 23.27 4.97 -4.46
N TYR A 18 23.12 6.06 -3.73
CA TYR A 18 22.10 6.27 -2.70
C TYR A 18 21.43 7.63 -2.87
N ILE A 19 20.11 7.66 -2.69
CA ILE A 19 19.34 8.90 -2.59
C ILE A 19 18.88 9.06 -1.15
N ALA A 20 19.08 10.25 -0.60
CA ALA A 20 18.53 10.71 0.66
C ALA A 20 17.32 11.65 0.41
N ILE A 21 16.17 11.31 0.98
CA ILE A 21 14.92 12.06 0.86
C ILE A 21 14.48 12.53 2.23
N VAL A 22 13.95 13.75 2.32
CA VAL A 22 13.32 14.29 3.53
C VAL A 22 11.81 14.38 3.31
N PRO A 23 10.99 13.41 3.75
CA PRO A 23 9.56 13.37 3.45
C PRO A 23 8.77 14.62 3.86
N LYS A 24 9.20 15.31 4.92
CA LYS A 24 8.56 16.54 5.41
C LYS A 24 8.88 17.77 4.58
N LEU A 25 9.99 17.76 3.84
CA LEU A 25 10.41 18.88 3.00
C LEU A 25 10.24 18.46 1.54
N PRO A 26 9.05 18.63 0.94
CA PRO A 26 8.80 18.19 -0.42
C PRO A 26 9.81 18.83 -1.37
N GLY A 27 10.48 17.98 -2.16
CA GLY A 27 11.55 18.38 -3.08
C GLY A 27 12.94 18.49 -2.46
N CYS A 28 13.11 18.28 -1.14
CA CYS A 28 14.42 18.20 -0.49
C CYS A 28 14.98 16.77 -0.64
N ILE A 29 15.76 16.59 -1.69
CA ILE A 29 16.37 15.32 -2.07
C ILE A 29 17.85 15.58 -2.37
N SER A 30 18.70 14.64 -2.01
CA SER A 30 20.12 14.66 -2.37
C SER A 30 20.62 13.25 -2.65
N ASP A 31 21.69 13.13 -3.41
CA ASP A 31 22.32 11.87 -3.80
C ASP A 31 23.75 11.76 -3.24
N GLY A 32 24.26 10.54 -3.22
CA GLY A 32 25.64 10.23 -2.84
C GLY A 32 26.02 8.81 -3.25
N ASN A 33 27.32 8.59 -3.46
CA ASN A 33 27.83 7.26 -3.79
C ASN A 33 27.79 6.31 -2.59
N THR A 34 27.75 6.89 -1.39
CA THR A 34 27.62 6.16 -0.12
C THR A 34 26.43 6.68 0.70
N PRO A 35 25.88 5.87 1.63
CA PRO A 35 24.81 6.32 2.51
C PRO A 35 25.21 7.53 3.36
N GLN A 36 26.47 7.58 3.79
CA GLN A 36 27.02 8.68 4.58
C GLN A 36 27.10 9.97 3.75
N GLU A 37 27.60 9.89 2.52
CA GLU A 37 27.69 11.03 1.61
C GLU A 37 26.30 11.59 1.29
N ALA A 38 25.33 10.72 0.98
CA ALA A 38 23.95 11.14 0.74
C ALA A 38 23.34 11.84 1.98
N LEU A 39 23.69 11.38 3.19
CA LEU A 39 23.23 11.98 4.44
C LEU A 39 23.87 13.36 4.70
N GLU A 40 25.16 13.53 4.39
CA GLU A 40 25.82 14.84 4.50
C GLU A 40 25.23 15.82 3.49
N ASN A 41 25.07 15.41 2.23
CA ASN A 41 24.55 16.27 1.18
C ASN A 41 23.10 16.70 1.45
N VAL A 42 22.25 15.80 1.98
CA VAL A 42 20.87 16.16 2.31
C VAL A 42 20.79 17.13 3.49
N GLN A 43 21.75 17.12 4.42
CA GLN A 43 21.77 18.09 5.52
C GLN A 43 21.98 19.52 5.01
N ASP A 44 22.81 19.69 3.97
CA ASP A 44 22.98 20.99 3.33
C ASP A 44 21.77 21.37 2.48
N ALA A 45 21.16 20.40 1.79
CA ALA A 45 19.89 20.62 1.08
C ALA A 45 18.78 21.11 2.01
N ILE A 46 18.67 20.56 3.24
CA ILE A 46 17.71 20.99 4.27
C ILE A 46 17.93 22.47 4.62
N LYS A 47 19.18 22.90 4.82
CA LYS A 47 19.50 24.30 5.16
C LYS A 47 19.06 25.24 4.03
N CYS A 48 19.43 24.92 2.80
CA CYS A 48 19.05 25.69 1.61
C CYS A 48 17.53 25.76 1.42
N TRP A 49 16.83 24.63 1.63
CA TRP A 49 15.37 24.58 1.54
C TRP A 49 14.72 25.51 2.56
N ILE A 50 15.19 25.50 3.82
CA ILE A 50 14.66 26.34 4.89
C ILE A 50 14.90 27.82 4.62
N GLU A 51 16.10 28.17 4.16
CA GLU A 51 16.42 29.56 3.79
C GLU A 51 15.50 30.05 2.67
N THR A 52 15.36 29.26 1.61
CA THR A 52 14.44 29.55 0.50
C THR A 52 12.99 29.66 0.96
N ALA A 53 12.55 28.80 1.89
CA ALA A 53 11.20 28.84 2.44
C ALA A 53 10.96 30.13 3.25
N LYS A 54 11.95 30.59 4.03
CA LYS A 54 11.86 31.88 4.74
C LYS A 54 11.75 33.05 3.78
N GLU A 55 12.57 33.09 2.73
CA GLU A 55 12.55 34.16 1.72
C GLU A 55 11.20 34.23 0.99
N LYS A 56 10.60 33.07 0.70
CA LYS A 56 9.31 32.97 0.03
C LYS A 56 8.10 33.10 0.98
N GLY A 57 8.34 33.26 2.29
CA GLY A 57 7.27 33.29 3.30
C GLY A 57 6.46 31.99 3.38
N LEU A 58 7.05 30.86 3.00
CA LEU A 58 6.41 29.54 3.09
C LEU A 58 6.47 29.01 4.52
N PRO A 59 5.42 28.31 4.99
CA PRO A 59 5.45 27.68 6.30
C PRO A 59 6.50 26.57 6.32
N ILE A 60 7.40 26.61 7.30
CA ILE A 60 8.42 25.57 7.51
C ILE A 60 7.85 24.53 8.46
N PRO A 61 7.69 23.26 8.03
CA PRO A 61 7.18 22.20 8.89
C PRO A 61 8.19 21.89 10.01
N SER A 62 7.70 21.67 11.23
CA SER A 62 8.56 21.37 12.36
C SER A 62 9.14 19.94 12.25
N PRO A 63 10.42 19.71 12.63
CA PRO A 63 10.99 18.36 12.68
C PRO A 63 10.31 17.45 13.72
N GLU A 64 9.75 18.02 14.79
CA GLU A 64 9.10 17.30 15.89
C GLU A 64 7.70 16.82 15.53
N GLU A 65 7.11 17.37 14.46
CA GLU A 65 5.86 16.90 13.87
C GLU A 65 6.05 15.69 12.94
N TYR A 66 6.98 14.79 13.24
CA TYR A 66 6.64 13.38 13.06
C TYR A 66 5.55 13.04 14.08
N LYS A 67 4.35 13.59 13.87
CA LYS A 67 3.17 12.81 14.15
C LYS A 67 3.44 11.52 13.40
N GLU A 68 3.77 10.48 14.14
CA GLU A 68 3.59 9.13 13.68
C GLU A 68 2.10 9.10 13.31
N ASP A 69 1.76 9.46 12.08
CA ASP A 69 0.39 9.39 11.58
C ASP A 69 -0.11 7.92 11.73
N TYR A 70 0.80 6.97 11.93
CA TYR A 70 0.58 5.57 12.26
C TYR A 70 0.18 5.28 13.72
N LYS A 71 0.30 6.24 14.65
CA LYS A 71 -0.01 6.10 16.09
C LYS A 71 -1.24 6.87 16.54
N GLU A 72 -2.04 7.42 15.64
CA GLU A 72 -3.42 7.74 16.00
C GLU A 72 -4.21 6.44 16.11
N GLU A 73 -4.97 6.28 17.19
CA GLU A 73 -5.73 5.08 17.55
C GLU A 73 -6.74 4.68 16.45
N TYR A 74 -6.29 3.93 15.44
CA TYR A 74 -7.17 3.45 14.39
C TYR A 74 -8.14 2.43 14.98
N SER A 75 -9.42 2.80 15.07
CA SER A 75 -10.47 1.93 15.60
C SER A 75 -10.66 0.61 14.84
N GLY A 76 -10.09 0.48 13.63
CA GLY A 76 -10.29 -0.67 12.74
C GLY A 76 -11.73 -0.83 12.24
N ARG A 77 -12.64 0.06 12.62
CA ARG A 77 -14.06 -0.01 12.28
C ARG A 77 -14.35 0.77 11.02
N LEU A 78 -14.77 0.07 9.97
CA LEU A 78 -15.09 0.66 8.69
C LEU A 78 -16.54 0.35 8.31
N VAL A 79 -17.41 1.37 8.28
CA VAL A 79 -18.80 1.25 7.85
C VAL A 79 -18.93 1.82 6.44
N LEU A 80 -19.25 0.97 5.46
CA LEU A 80 -19.37 1.35 4.06
C LEU A 80 -20.75 1.02 3.49
N ARG A 81 -21.18 1.84 2.53
CA ARG A 81 -22.32 1.53 1.66
C ARG A 81 -21.79 1.06 0.32
N ILE A 82 -22.21 -0.12 -0.09
CA ILE A 82 -21.82 -0.73 -1.37
C ILE A 82 -23.04 -1.12 -2.19
N PRO A 83 -22.95 -1.17 -3.53
CA PRO A 83 -24.03 -1.65 -4.38
C PRO A 83 -24.49 -3.06 -4.00
N LYS A 84 -25.79 -3.33 -4.14
CA LYS A 84 -26.40 -4.64 -3.80
C LYS A 84 -25.77 -5.80 -4.57
N SER A 85 -25.37 -5.58 -5.81
CA SER A 85 -24.69 -6.56 -6.65
C SER A 85 -23.33 -6.96 -6.09
N LEU A 86 -22.53 -5.99 -5.65
CA LEU A 86 -21.22 -6.24 -5.03
C LEU A 86 -21.37 -6.97 -3.69
N HIS A 87 -22.28 -6.51 -2.84
CA HIS A 87 -22.58 -7.20 -1.57
C HIS A 87 -22.99 -8.65 -1.80
N LYS A 88 -23.88 -8.91 -2.77
CA LYS A 88 -24.33 -10.27 -3.11
C LYS A 88 -23.15 -11.17 -3.49
N ARG A 89 -22.26 -10.69 -4.36
CA ARG A 89 -21.08 -11.46 -4.79
C ARG A 89 -20.18 -11.78 -3.60
N LEU A 90 -19.83 -10.79 -2.79
CA LEU A 90 -18.97 -10.99 -1.62
C LEU A 90 -19.59 -11.97 -0.61
N ALA A 91 -20.89 -11.88 -0.37
CA ALA A 91 -21.59 -12.80 0.53
C ALA A 91 -21.65 -14.24 0.00
N GLN A 92 -21.77 -14.42 -1.32
CA GLN A 92 -21.74 -15.75 -1.94
C GLN A 92 -20.35 -16.38 -1.83
N GLU A 93 -19.28 -15.63 -2.12
CA GLU A 93 -17.91 -16.15 -2.00
C GLU A 93 -17.54 -16.44 -0.55
N ALA A 94 -17.86 -15.54 0.40
CA ALA A 94 -17.64 -15.78 1.83
C ALA A 94 -18.33 -17.08 2.31
N LYS A 95 -19.54 -17.36 1.79
CA LYS A 95 -20.27 -18.59 2.12
C LYS A 95 -19.61 -19.85 1.55
N LYS A 96 -19.05 -19.79 0.34
CA LYS A 96 -18.31 -20.92 -0.27
C LYS A 96 -17.07 -21.26 0.55
N GLU A 97 -16.35 -20.23 0.97
CA GLU A 97 -15.15 -20.34 1.81
C GLU A 97 -15.47 -20.69 3.29
N GLY A 98 -16.76 -20.75 3.66
CA GLY A 98 -17.17 -21.06 5.04
C GLY A 98 -16.82 -20.00 6.09
N VAL A 99 -16.53 -18.76 5.68
CA VAL A 99 -16.12 -17.66 6.57
C VAL A 99 -17.18 -16.56 6.67
N SER A 100 -17.02 -15.69 7.68
CA SER A 100 -17.87 -14.49 7.76
C SER A 100 -17.56 -13.52 6.62
N LEU A 101 -18.56 -12.75 6.18
CA LEU A 101 -18.38 -11.71 5.16
C LEU A 101 -17.29 -10.70 5.57
N ASN A 102 -17.20 -10.35 6.85
CA ASN A 102 -16.19 -9.43 7.36
C ASN A 102 -14.78 -10.03 7.25
N SER A 103 -14.60 -11.29 7.63
CA SER A 103 -13.33 -12.02 7.51
C SER A 103 -12.91 -12.16 6.05
N PHE A 104 -13.86 -12.45 5.16
CA PHE A 104 -13.60 -12.54 3.73
C PHE A 104 -13.13 -11.20 3.15
N ILE A 105 -13.81 -10.10 3.48
CA ILE A 105 -13.41 -8.75 3.07
C ILE A 105 -12.04 -8.39 3.64
N GLN A 106 -11.78 -8.70 4.91
CA GLN A 106 -10.48 -8.47 5.55
C GLN A 106 -9.37 -9.24 4.81
N HIS A 107 -9.59 -10.51 4.48
CA HIS A 107 -8.63 -11.31 3.73
C HIS A 107 -8.33 -10.70 2.35
N LEU A 108 -9.36 -10.25 1.62
CA LEU A 108 -9.18 -9.57 0.33
C LEU A 108 -8.39 -8.26 0.46
N ILE A 109 -8.65 -7.48 1.50
CA ILE A 109 -7.90 -6.24 1.78
C ILE A 109 -6.44 -6.59 2.10
N SER A 110 -6.19 -7.53 3.01
CA SER A 110 -4.84 -7.97 3.36
C SER A 110 -4.09 -8.52 2.15
N TYR A 111 -4.74 -9.29 1.28
CA TYR A 111 -4.18 -9.80 0.04
C TYR A 111 -3.81 -8.65 -0.91
N ALA A 112 -4.72 -7.70 -1.14
CA ALA A 112 -4.47 -6.55 -2.00
C ALA A 112 -3.39 -5.59 -1.46
N LEU A 113 -3.21 -5.54 -0.14
CA LEU A 113 -2.17 -4.76 0.52
C LEU A 113 -0.83 -5.50 0.57
N GLY A 114 -0.83 -6.81 0.84
CA GLY A 114 0.36 -7.64 0.99
C GLY A 114 1.16 -7.84 -0.30
N CYS A 115 0.57 -7.57 -1.47
CA CYS A 115 1.29 -7.53 -2.74
C CYS A 115 2.04 -6.21 -3.01
N ARG A 116 2.13 -5.27 -2.04
CA ARG A 116 2.63 -3.89 -2.25
C ARG A 116 4.08 -3.64 -1.81
N ASP A 117 5.01 -4.52 -2.14
CA ASP A 117 6.40 -4.06 -2.33
C ASP A 117 6.60 -3.34 -3.69
N ASN A 118 5.53 -3.09 -4.46
CA ASN A 118 5.59 -2.06 -5.50
C ASN A 118 4.20 -1.45 -5.84
N ASP A 119 4.07 -0.15 -5.53
CA ASP A 119 3.33 0.82 -6.35
C ASP A 119 1.77 0.74 -6.39
N LEU A 120 1.12 1.17 -5.29
CA LEU A 120 -0.33 1.47 -5.22
C LEU A 120 -0.89 2.24 -6.43
N SER A 121 -0.07 3.13 -6.97
CA SER A 121 -0.43 4.06 -8.03
C SER A 121 -0.85 3.34 -9.32
N LYS A 122 -0.33 2.12 -9.54
CA LYS A 122 -0.62 1.28 -10.72
C LYS A 122 -1.92 0.48 -10.56
N MET A 123 -2.33 0.10 -9.35
CA MET A 123 -3.58 -0.63 -9.10
C MET A 123 -4.83 0.24 -9.24
N LEU A 124 -4.77 1.51 -8.82
CA LEU A 124 -5.90 2.45 -8.95
C LEU A 124 -6.27 2.77 -10.41
N LYS A 125 -5.37 2.46 -11.36
CA LYS A 125 -5.58 2.65 -12.80
C LYS A 125 -6.12 1.41 -13.52
N GLN A 126 -6.28 0.27 -12.84
CA GLN A 126 -6.72 -0.97 -13.47
C GLN A 126 -8.20 -1.28 -13.21
N PRO A 127 -8.99 -1.55 -14.26
CA PRO A 127 -10.40 -1.89 -14.11
C PRO A 127 -10.54 -3.32 -13.54
N TYR A 128 -11.03 -3.41 -12.30
CA TYR A 128 -11.54 -4.62 -11.63
C TYR A 128 -10.76 -5.93 -11.89
N ILE A 129 -9.73 -6.17 -11.08
CA ILE A 129 -9.12 -7.50 -10.99
C ILE A 129 -10.07 -8.43 -10.23
N ILE A 130 -10.54 -9.48 -10.92
CA ILE A 130 -11.21 -10.62 -10.30
C ILE A 130 -10.13 -11.36 -9.50
N PRO A 131 -10.26 -11.52 -8.17
CA PRO A 131 -9.28 -12.29 -7.42
C PRO A 131 -9.25 -13.74 -7.96
N PRO A 132 -8.06 -14.36 -8.05
CA PRO A 132 -7.96 -15.75 -8.47
C PRO A 132 -8.79 -16.61 -7.51
N VAL A 133 -9.72 -17.38 -8.08
CA VAL A 133 -10.46 -18.41 -7.35
C VAL A 133 -9.40 -19.36 -6.77
N ILE A 134 -9.34 -19.49 -5.45
CA ILE A 134 -8.49 -20.48 -4.80
C ILE A 134 -9.04 -21.83 -5.22
N SER A 135 -8.31 -22.50 -6.10
CA SER A 135 -8.73 -23.74 -6.74
C SER A 135 -8.51 -24.92 -5.81
N GLU A 136 -9.42 -25.13 -4.86
CA GLU A 136 -9.57 -26.40 -4.14
C GLU A 136 -11.07 -26.67 -3.98
N ASP A 137 -11.68 -27.22 -5.03
CA ASP A 137 -12.82 -28.17 -4.96
C ASP A 137 -13.41 -28.40 -6.36
N LEU A 138 -12.57 -28.87 -7.28
CA LEU A 138 -13.02 -29.50 -8.53
C LEU A 138 -12.85 -31.02 -8.41
N ASN A 139 -13.47 -31.66 -7.41
CA ASN A 139 -13.51 -33.13 -7.34
C ASN A 139 -14.64 -33.76 -6.51
N ILE A 140 -15.76 -33.05 -6.32
CA ILE A 140 -16.96 -33.66 -5.74
C ILE A 140 -18.14 -33.26 -6.63
N LEU A 141 -18.46 -34.07 -7.64
CA LEU A 141 -19.81 -34.27 -8.24
C LEU A 141 -19.86 -35.18 -9.51
N GLU A 142 -18.88 -36.06 -9.77
CA GLU A 142 -19.01 -37.10 -10.83
C GLU A 142 -19.17 -38.54 -10.32
N SER A 143 -19.67 -38.73 -9.09
CA SER A 143 -20.02 -40.06 -8.59
C SER A 143 -21.37 -40.05 -7.85
N GLY A 144 -22.47 -40.13 -8.61
CA GLY A 144 -23.78 -40.30 -8.00
C GLY A 144 -24.98 -40.22 -8.95
N GLU A 145 -25.50 -41.39 -9.29
CA GLU A 145 -26.93 -41.67 -9.61
C GLU A 145 -27.56 -41.06 -10.88
N LYS A 146 -27.64 -41.87 -11.95
CA LYS A 146 -28.89 -42.01 -12.69
C LYS A 146 -29.38 -43.46 -12.65
N ARG A 147 -30.24 -43.72 -11.66
CA ARG A 147 -31.15 -44.87 -11.63
C ARG A 147 -32.24 -44.72 -12.70
N LYS A 148 -32.67 -45.89 -13.16
CA LYS A 148 -33.68 -46.21 -14.18
C LYS A 148 -35.07 -45.59 -13.94
N THR A 149 -35.73 -45.19 -15.03
CA THR A 149 -37.18 -45.33 -15.36
C THR A 149 -37.27 -45.05 -16.87
N LYS A 150 -37.58 -45.93 -17.83
CA LYS A 150 -38.67 -46.91 -18.03
C LYS A 150 -40.06 -46.30 -17.79
N THR A 151 -40.66 -45.72 -18.83
CA THR A 151 -42.02 -45.97 -19.32
C THR A 151 -42.08 -45.53 -20.77
#